data_AF-A0A7J3A8Q1-F1
#
_entry.id   AF-A0A7J3A8Q1-F1
#
_cell.length_a   1.000
_cell.length_b   1.000
_cell.length_c   1.000
_cell.angle_alpha   90.00
_cell.angle_beta   90.00
_cell.angle_gamma   90.00
#
_symmetry.space_group_name_H-M   'P 1'
#
loop_
_entity.id
_entity.type
_entity.pdbx_description
1 polymer ?
#
loop_
_entity_poly.entity_id
_entity_poly.type
_entity_poly.pdbx_seq_one_letter_code
_entity_poly.pdbx_strand_id
1 'polypeptide(L)'
;MLSPSSDGILFFSECLKSFKRFKRGIDSSADDRVEFLEWVQRRLKKARCYRRFLSGAERGTLDLTLALAKKGLVKVVSKELLNAIGLVLMKIKSAALRFCDVLAEEGRSMVLNVCRVAASWGNGDAIMWLRDRGFAIYLGLVKKSIEMLGICGYLCEGHL
;
A
#
# COMPACT_ATOMS: atom_id res chain seq x y z
N MET A 1 -10.66 -18.53 20.68
CA MET A 1 -11.24 -17.78 19.55
C MET A 1 -11.26 -16.31 19.95
N LEU A 2 -10.41 -15.47 19.34
CA LEU A 2 -10.40 -14.03 19.57
C LEU A 2 -11.53 -13.40 18.73
N SER A 3 -12.32 -12.51 19.34
CA SER A 3 -13.41 -11.82 18.64
C SER A 3 -12.86 -10.94 17.50
N PRO A 4 -13.57 -10.75 16.37
CA PRO A 4 -13.15 -9.88 15.25
C PRO A 4 -12.77 -8.45 15.68
N SER A 5 -13.26 -8.01 16.84
CA SER A 5 -13.02 -6.72 17.48
C SER A 5 -11.61 -6.50 18.04
N SER A 6 -10.80 -7.54 18.26
CA SER A 6 -9.42 -7.37 18.76
C SER A 6 -8.38 -7.16 17.65
N ASP A 7 -8.67 -7.63 16.44
CA ASP A 7 -7.68 -7.73 15.37
C ASP A 7 -7.35 -6.35 14.78
N GLY A 8 -8.34 -5.47 14.66
CA GLY A 8 -8.13 -4.11 14.18
C GLY A 8 -7.25 -3.29 15.13
N ILE A 9 -7.51 -3.36 16.44
CA ILE A 9 -6.71 -2.64 17.45
C ILE A 9 -5.26 -3.10 17.43
N LEU A 10 -5.03 -4.42 17.38
CA LEU A 10 -3.69 -4.99 17.30
C LEU A 10 -2.97 -4.51 16.05
N PHE A 11 -3.61 -4.62 14.89
CA PHE A 11 -3.02 -4.21 13.62
C PHE A 11 -2.71 -2.70 13.56
N PHE A 12 -3.60 -1.86 14.10
CA PHE A 12 -3.35 -0.44 14.25
C PHE A 12 -2.10 -0.18 15.10
N SER A 13 -1.97 -0.87 16.23
CA SER A 13 -0.83 -0.71 17.14
C SER A 13 0.49 -1.14 16.49
N GLU A 14 0.49 -2.19 15.67
CA GLU A 14 1.64 -2.61 14.87
C GLU A 14 2.03 -1.56 13.85
N CYS A 15 1.05 -1.04 13.11
CA CYS A 15 1.28 0.02 12.12
C CYS A 15 1.84 1.28 12.77
N LEU A 16 1.30 1.67 13.94
CA LEU A 16 1.79 2.82 14.70
C LEU A 16 3.22 2.60 15.21
N LYS A 17 3.55 1.41 15.71
CA LYS A 17 4.93 1.06 16.13
C LYS A 17 5.90 1.16 14.95
N SER A 18 5.53 0.63 13.79
CA SER A 18 6.33 0.73 12.57
C SER A 18 6.51 2.18 12.12
N PHE A 19 5.44 2.99 12.20
CA PHE A 19 5.52 4.42 11.92
C PHE A 19 6.46 5.15 12.89
N LYS A 20 6.39 4.87 14.19
CA LYS A 20 7.30 5.47 15.19
C LYS A 20 8.77 5.09 14.95
N ARG A 21 9.04 3.84 14.54
CA ARG A 21 10.39 3.41 14.14
C ARG A 21 10.89 4.19 12.92
N PHE A 22 10.01 4.40 11.94
CA PHE A 22 10.32 5.22 10.77
C PHE A 22 10.51 6.72 11.13
N LYS A 23 9.74 7.23 12.09
CA LYS A 23 9.74 8.65 12.53
C LYS A 23 10.91 9.03 13.43
N ARG A 24 11.60 8.08 14.09
CA ARG A 24 12.65 8.31 15.13
C ARG A 24 13.81 9.27 14.79
N GLY A 25 13.82 9.92 13.62
CA GLY A 25 14.72 11.03 13.26
C GLY A 25 14.05 12.41 13.06
N ILE A 26 12.77 12.61 13.45
CA ILE A 26 12.04 13.88 13.31
C ILE A 26 11.43 14.25 14.67
N ASP A 27 11.72 15.46 15.15
CA ASP A 27 11.37 15.96 16.49
C ASP A 27 9.91 15.72 16.90
N SER A 28 9.74 15.32 18.17
CA SER A 28 8.52 14.79 18.75
C SER A 28 7.78 15.86 19.54
N SER A 29 6.66 16.39 19.02
CA SER A 29 5.75 17.22 19.84
C SER A 29 4.26 17.22 19.42
N ALA A 30 3.81 16.33 18.52
CA ALA A 30 2.37 16.12 18.29
C ALA A 30 1.95 14.69 18.69
N ASP A 31 0.66 14.50 19.01
CA ASP A 31 0.08 13.19 19.28
C ASP A 31 0.42 12.24 18.11
N ASP A 32 1.36 11.31 18.34
CA ASP A 32 1.89 10.38 17.32
C ASP A 32 0.78 9.67 16.53
N ARG A 33 -0.40 9.51 17.13
CA ARG A 33 -1.56 8.89 16.46
C ARG A 33 -2.13 9.81 15.39
N VAL A 34 -2.24 11.10 15.66
CA VAL A 34 -2.77 12.09 14.71
C VAL A 34 -1.84 12.21 13.51
N GLU A 35 -0.53 12.34 13.77
CA GLU A 35 0.46 12.38 12.70
C GLU A 35 0.48 11.10 11.86
N PHE A 36 0.38 9.94 12.52
CA PHE A 36 0.27 8.65 11.83
C PHE A 36 -0.95 8.63 10.91
N LEU A 37 -2.12 9.05 11.40
CA LEU A 37 -3.35 9.08 10.60
C LEU A 37 -3.24 10.04 9.41
N GLU A 38 -2.63 11.21 9.60
CA GLU A 38 -2.36 12.12 8.49
C GLU A 38 -1.47 11.47 7.43
N TRP A 39 -0.39 10.84 7.88
CA TRP A 39 0.57 10.18 7.01
C TRP A 39 -0.09 9.07 6.22
N VAL A 40 -0.93 8.26 6.87
CA VAL A 40 -1.76 7.22 6.22
C VAL A 40 -2.65 7.87 5.18
N GLN A 41 -3.42 8.90 5.54
CA GLN A 41 -4.37 9.53 4.62
C GLN A 41 -3.65 10.09 3.37
N ARG A 42 -2.51 10.78 3.57
CA ARG A 42 -1.67 11.30 2.49
C ARG A 42 -1.19 10.18 1.56
N ARG A 43 -0.68 9.09 2.13
CA ARG A 43 -0.22 7.91 1.37
C ARG A 43 -1.35 7.28 0.56
N LEU A 44 -2.53 7.10 1.16
CA LEU A 44 -3.70 6.51 0.49
C LEU A 44 -4.22 7.36 -0.66
N LYS A 45 -4.22 8.69 -0.49
CA LYS A 45 -4.60 9.63 -1.54
C LYS A 45 -3.59 9.60 -2.69
N LYS A 46 -2.29 9.65 -2.39
CA LYS A 46 -1.21 9.59 -3.39
C LYS A 46 -1.24 8.28 -4.19
N ALA A 47 -1.49 7.15 -3.52
CA ALA A 47 -1.61 5.84 -4.15
C ALA A 47 -2.95 5.61 -4.87
N ARG A 48 -3.86 6.60 -4.91
CA ARG A 48 -5.25 6.48 -5.43
C ARG A 48 -6.09 5.37 -4.77
N CYS A 49 -5.60 4.74 -3.70
CA CYS A 49 -6.29 3.69 -2.94
C CYS A 49 -7.48 4.25 -2.14
N TYR A 50 -7.41 5.52 -1.73
CA TYR A 50 -8.39 6.16 -0.86
C TYR A 50 -9.82 6.10 -1.43
N ARG A 51 -10.01 6.38 -2.72
CA ARG A 51 -11.35 6.29 -3.36
C ARG A 51 -11.66 4.90 -3.91
N ARG A 52 -10.63 4.14 -4.27
CA ARG A 52 -10.78 2.84 -4.95
C ARG A 52 -11.20 1.72 -4.00
N PHE A 53 -10.68 1.70 -2.78
CA PHE A 53 -10.85 0.57 -1.86
C PHE A 53 -11.67 0.90 -0.60
N LEU A 54 -11.85 2.18 -0.29
CA LEU A 54 -12.61 2.60 0.88
C LEU A 54 -14.03 3.03 0.50
N SER A 55 -15.00 2.48 1.22
CA SER A 55 -16.40 2.89 1.19
C SER A 55 -16.57 4.34 1.64
N GLY A 56 -17.74 4.93 1.38
CA GLY A 56 -18.06 6.28 1.87
C GLY A 56 -17.96 6.38 3.39
N ALA A 57 -18.46 5.38 4.11
CA ALA A 57 -18.42 5.31 5.57
C ALA A 57 -16.97 5.25 6.10
N GLU A 58 -16.14 4.34 5.59
CA GLU A 58 -14.74 4.19 6.02
C GLU A 58 -13.92 5.48 5.81
N ARG A 59 -14.15 6.15 4.67
CA ARG A 59 -13.57 7.47 4.38
C ARG A 59 -14.05 8.53 5.36
N GLY A 60 -15.36 8.60 5.59
CA GLY A 60 -15.98 9.52 6.53
C GLY A 60 -15.44 9.33 7.95
N THR A 61 -15.30 8.08 8.41
CA THR A 61 -14.71 7.77 9.72
C THR A 61 -13.28 8.27 9.83
N LEU A 62 -12.43 8.02 8.82
CA LEU A 62 -11.02 8.44 8.85
C LEU A 62 -10.88 9.97 8.78
N ASP A 63 -11.68 10.63 7.94
CA ASP A 63 -11.66 12.08 7.78
C ASP A 63 -12.20 12.81 9.01
N LEU A 64 -13.31 12.33 9.58
CA LEU A 64 -13.89 12.89 10.80
C LEU A 64 -12.95 12.72 11.98
N THR A 65 -12.36 11.53 12.15
CA THR A 65 -11.39 11.28 13.22
C THR A 65 -10.23 12.26 13.13
N LEU A 66 -9.68 12.42 11.93
CA LEU A 66 -8.55 13.30 11.72
C LEU A 66 -8.93 14.77 11.95
N ALA A 67 -10.09 15.21 11.47
CA ALA A 67 -10.56 16.58 11.66
C ALA A 67 -10.79 16.92 13.15
N LEU A 68 -11.41 16.01 13.90
CA LEU A 68 -11.64 16.18 15.33
C LEU A 68 -10.35 16.15 16.14
N ALA A 69 -9.44 15.25 15.81
CA ALA A 69 -8.16 15.13 16.50
C ALA A 69 -7.25 16.33 16.24
N LYS A 70 -7.25 16.88 15.02
CA LYS A 70 -6.54 18.13 14.69
C LYS A 70 -7.03 19.33 15.47
N LYS A 71 -8.34 19.41 15.70
CA LYS A 71 -8.96 20.48 16.49
C LYS A 71 -8.75 20.31 18.01
N GLY A 72 -8.06 19.24 18.44
CA GLY A 72 -7.88 18.92 19.86
C GLY A 72 -9.17 18.50 20.57
N LEU A 73 -10.27 18.29 19.83
CA LEU A 73 -11.60 18.01 20.39
C LEU A 73 -11.74 16.55 20.82
N VAL A 74 -10.96 15.64 20.23
CA VAL A 74 -11.02 14.22 20.52
C VAL A 74 -9.60 13.65 20.57
N LYS A 75 -9.27 13.00 21.69
CA LYS A 75 -8.09 12.14 21.76
C LYS A 75 -8.42 10.81 21.07
N VAL A 76 -7.56 10.36 20.16
CA VAL A 76 -7.74 9.08 19.43
C VAL A 76 -7.45 7.90 20.36
N VAL A 77 -8.31 7.69 21.37
CA VAL A 77 -8.12 6.72 22.46
C VAL A 77 -9.26 5.72 22.54
N SER A 78 -10.44 6.05 21.99
CA SER A 78 -11.57 5.11 21.92
C SER A 78 -11.15 3.81 21.25
N LYS A 79 -11.46 2.69 21.90
CA LYS A 79 -11.14 1.35 21.39
C LYS A 79 -11.89 1.06 20.10
N GLU A 80 -13.14 1.49 20.02
CA GLU A 80 -14.03 1.35 18.87
C GLU A 80 -13.45 2.08 17.66
N LEU A 81 -12.96 3.30 17.89
CA LEU A 81 -12.34 4.12 16.85
C LEU A 81 -11.02 3.52 16.35
N LEU A 82 -10.15 3.10 17.27
CA LEU A 82 -8.89 2.43 16.93
C LEU A 82 -9.14 1.13 16.18
N ASN A 83 -10.17 0.38 16.57
CA ASN A 83 -10.57 -0.84 15.88
C ASN A 83 -11.05 -0.54 14.46
N ALA A 84 -11.96 0.42 14.30
CA ALA A 84 -12.48 0.81 12.99
C ALA A 84 -11.37 1.23 12.02
N ILE A 85 -10.43 2.06 12.49
CA ILE A 85 -9.27 2.47 11.69
C ILE A 85 -8.34 1.28 11.40
N GLY A 86 -8.11 0.41 12.38
CA GLY A 86 -7.35 -0.82 12.20
C GLY A 86 -7.92 -1.71 11.10
N LEU A 87 -9.23 -1.90 11.08
CA LEU A 87 -9.94 -2.65 10.04
C LEU A 87 -9.80 -2.01 8.65
N VAL A 88 -9.87 -0.66 8.57
CA VAL A 88 -9.60 0.08 7.34
C VAL A 88 -8.18 -0.20 6.83
N LEU A 89 -7.17 -0.12 7.72
CA LEU A 89 -5.78 -0.41 7.38
C LEU A 89 -5.59 -1.86 6.94
N MET A 90 -6.24 -2.82 7.59
CA MET A 90 -6.20 -4.24 7.20
C MET A 90 -6.78 -4.45 5.79
N LYS A 91 -7.91 -3.80 5.50
CA LYS A 91 -8.53 -3.84 4.17
C LYS A 91 -7.57 -3.32 3.11
N ILE A 92 -6.91 -2.20 3.36
CA ILE A 92 -5.90 -1.65 2.45
C ILE A 92 -4.72 -2.61 2.27
N LYS A 93 -4.20 -3.18 3.37
CA LYS A 93 -3.12 -4.19 3.30
C LYS A 93 -3.53 -5.38 2.44
N SER A 94 -4.74 -5.89 2.63
CA SER A 94 -5.25 -7.02 1.84
C SER A 94 -5.36 -6.68 0.35
N ALA A 95 -5.82 -5.47 0.01
CA ALA A 95 -5.91 -5.01 -1.37
C ALA A 95 -4.52 -4.84 -2.01
N ALA A 96 -3.56 -4.30 -1.26
CA ALA A 96 -2.17 -4.17 -1.72
C ALA A 96 -1.52 -5.53 -1.95
N LEU A 97 -1.71 -6.49 -1.04
CA LEU A 97 -1.19 -7.86 -1.21
C LEU A 97 -1.76 -8.53 -2.45
N ARG A 98 -3.08 -8.44 -2.66
CA ARG A 98 -3.73 -8.97 -3.88
C ARG A 98 -3.18 -8.32 -5.15
N PHE A 99 -2.94 -7.01 -5.13
CA PHE A 99 -2.32 -6.32 -6.26
C PHE A 99 -0.90 -6.85 -6.53
N CYS A 100 -0.09 -7.05 -5.48
CA CYS A 100 1.22 -7.68 -5.62
C CYS A 100 1.14 -9.12 -6.13
N ASP A 101 0.14 -9.90 -5.73
CA ASP A 101 -0.07 -11.26 -6.24
C ASP A 101 -0.37 -11.26 -7.75
N VAL A 102 -1.23 -10.34 -8.20
CA VAL A 102 -1.51 -10.15 -9.63
C VAL A 102 -0.24 -9.76 -10.39
N LEU A 103 0.52 -8.79 -9.89
CA LEU A 103 1.78 -8.39 -10.53
C LEU A 103 2.81 -9.51 -10.55
N ALA A 104 2.91 -10.30 -9.47
CA ALA A 104 3.79 -11.47 -9.43
C ALA A 104 3.41 -12.46 -10.52
N GLU A 105 2.12 -12.74 -10.69
CA GLU A 105 1.63 -13.68 -11.70
C GLU A 105 1.90 -13.19 -13.13
N GLU A 106 1.58 -11.94 -13.42
CA GLU A 106 1.90 -11.33 -14.72
C GLU A 106 3.41 -11.30 -14.99
N GLY A 107 4.19 -11.01 -13.94
CA GLY A 107 5.63 -10.98 -13.90
C GLY A 107 6.30 -12.31 -14.24
N ARG A 108 5.77 -13.43 -13.72
CA ARG A 108 6.36 -14.78 -13.90
C ARG A 108 6.61 -15.13 -15.36
N SER A 109 5.68 -14.77 -16.24
CA SER A 109 5.82 -15.00 -17.69
C SER A 109 7.04 -14.28 -18.29
N MET A 110 7.38 -13.10 -17.77
CA MET A 110 8.54 -12.31 -18.21
C MET A 110 9.84 -12.76 -17.57
N VAL A 111 9.82 -13.20 -16.31
CA VAL A 111 11.01 -13.70 -15.61
C VAL A 111 11.69 -14.79 -16.44
N LEU A 112 10.93 -15.74 -16.98
CA LEU A 112 11.46 -16.81 -17.83
C LEU A 112 12.25 -16.27 -19.04
N ASN A 113 11.72 -15.28 -19.73
CA ASN A 113 12.37 -14.68 -20.90
C ASN A 113 13.63 -13.92 -20.50
N VAL A 114 13.57 -13.14 -19.41
CA VAL A 114 14.72 -12.41 -18.88
C VAL A 114 15.83 -13.37 -18.43
N CYS A 115 15.49 -14.48 -17.76
CA CYS A 115 16.45 -15.51 -17.37
C CYS A 115 17.14 -16.15 -18.58
N ARG A 116 16.41 -16.43 -19.66
CA ARG A 116 16.98 -16.99 -20.90
C ARG A 116 17.98 -16.03 -21.54
N VAL A 117 17.63 -14.75 -21.62
CA VAL A 117 18.53 -13.72 -22.16
C VAL A 117 19.77 -13.58 -21.28
N ALA A 118 19.60 -13.49 -19.97
CA ALA A 118 20.73 -13.40 -19.04
C ALA A 118 21.64 -14.64 -19.10
N ALA A 119 21.07 -15.84 -19.21
CA ALA A 119 21.83 -17.07 -19.39
C ALA A 119 22.61 -17.07 -20.72
N SER A 120 22.05 -16.53 -21.80
CA SER A 120 22.75 -16.38 -23.08
C SER A 120 23.94 -15.41 -23.00
N TRP A 121 23.93 -14.49 -22.03
CA TRP A 121 25.05 -13.59 -21.73
C TRP A 121 26.05 -14.19 -20.73
N GLY A 122 25.90 -15.47 -20.38
CA GLY A 122 26.80 -16.19 -19.46
C GLY A 122 26.41 -16.10 -17.98
N ASN A 123 25.26 -15.51 -17.64
CA ASN A 123 24.76 -15.49 -16.26
C ASN A 123 23.92 -16.73 -15.94
N GLY A 124 24.58 -17.82 -15.53
CA GLY A 124 23.91 -19.07 -15.13
C GLY A 124 23.02 -18.93 -13.88
N ASP A 125 23.35 -18.00 -12.98
CA ASP A 125 22.60 -17.77 -11.75
C ASP A 125 21.25 -17.08 -11.99
N ALA A 126 21.04 -16.54 -13.19
CA ALA A 126 19.77 -15.92 -13.57
C ALA A 126 18.58 -16.86 -13.39
N ILE A 127 18.78 -18.18 -13.45
CA ILE A 127 17.70 -19.15 -13.20
C ILE A 127 17.11 -19.07 -11.79
N MET A 128 17.88 -18.59 -10.81
CA MET A 128 17.40 -18.37 -9.44
C MET A 128 16.33 -17.28 -9.38
N TRP A 129 16.30 -16.34 -10.33
CA TRP A 129 15.31 -15.27 -10.39
C TRP A 129 13.89 -15.79 -10.62
N LEU A 130 13.72 -17.00 -11.18
CA LEU A 130 12.42 -17.67 -11.27
C LEU A 130 11.76 -17.91 -9.91
N ARG A 131 12.57 -18.02 -8.85
CA ARG A 131 12.10 -18.20 -7.47
C ARG A 131 11.94 -16.88 -6.72
N ASP A 132 12.44 -15.77 -7.28
CA ASP A 132 12.35 -14.47 -6.68
C ASP A 132 10.99 -13.82 -6.99
N ARG A 133 10.09 -13.89 -6.01
CA ARG A 133 8.77 -13.24 -6.09
C ARG A 133 8.87 -11.72 -6.20
N GLY A 134 9.86 -11.09 -5.57
CA GLY A 134 10.07 -9.64 -5.67
C GLY A 134 10.44 -9.23 -7.09
N PHE A 135 11.31 -10.02 -7.73
CA PHE A 135 11.68 -9.80 -9.12
C PHE A 135 10.50 -9.99 -10.08
N ALA A 136 9.66 -11.00 -9.86
CA ALA A 136 8.42 -11.18 -10.61
C ALA A 136 7.49 -9.96 -10.47
N ILE A 137 7.25 -9.48 -9.24
CA ILE A 137 6.43 -8.28 -8.99
C ILE A 137 6.99 -7.06 -9.73
N TYR A 138 8.30 -6.87 -9.70
CA TYR A 138 8.97 -5.77 -10.40
C TYR A 138 8.71 -5.81 -11.91
N LEU A 139 8.90 -6.97 -12.55
CA LEU A 139 8.64 -7.10 -13.99
C LEU A 139 7.16 -6.90 -14.34
N GLY A 140 6.24 -7.42 -13.52
CA GLY A 140 4.81 -7.15 -13.67
C GLY A 140 4.49 -5.66 -13.61
N LEU A 141 5.09 -4.93 -12.66
CA LEU A 141 4.92 -3.50 -12.52
C LEU A 141 5.47 -2.73 -13.73
N VAL A 142 6.63 -3.12 -14.25
CA VAL A 142 7.24 -2.52 -15.44
C VAL A 142 6.32 -2.71 -16.64
N LYS A 143 5.83 -3.93 -16.88
CA LYS A 143 4.87 -4.20 -17.97
C LYS A 143 3.62 -3.33 -17.86
N LYS A 144 2.99 -3.25 -16.68
CA LYS A 144 1.80 -2.39 -16.48
C LYS A 144 2.10 -0.92 -16.72
N SER A 145 3.28 -0.46 -16.32
CA SER A 145 3.70 0.93 -16.52
C SER A 145 3.89 1.23 -18.01
N ILE A 146 4.49 0.32 -18.77
CA ILE A 146 4.65 0.44 -20.22
C ILE A 146 3.28 0.39 -20.93
N GLU A 147 2.39 -0.53 -20.55
CA GLU A 147 1.01 -0.60 -21.09
C GLU A 147 0.26 0.73 -20.90
N MET A 148 0.35 1.32 -19.71
CA MET A 148 -0.28 2.62 -19.43
C MET A 148 0.32 3.77 -20.26
N LEU A 149 1.63 3.75 -20.50
CA LEU A 149 2.31 4.76 -21.33
C LEU A 149 1.99 4.57 -22.83
N GLY A 150 1.93 3.33 -23.30
CA GLY A 150 1.57 2.99 -24.67
C GLY A 150 0.15 3.41 -25.01
N ILE A 151 -0.82 3.17 -24.11
CA ILE A 151 -2.20 3.67 -24.26
C ILE A 151 -2.26 5.20 -24.30
N CYS A 152 -1.38 5.88 -23.57
CA CYS A 152 -1.27 7.35 -23.62
C CYS A 152 -0.72 7.85 -24.96
N GLY A 153 0.21 7.10 -25.59
CA GLY A 153 0.73 7.41 -26.93
C GLY A 153 -0.35 7.39 -28.01
N TYR A 154 -1.17 6.34 -28.04
CA TYR A 154 -2.28 6.23 -29.02
C TYR A 154 -3.40 7.25 -28.82
N LEU A 155 -3.59 7.78 -27.60
CA LEU A 155 -4.57 8.86 -27.33
C LEU A 155 -4.04 10.25 -27.68
N CYS A 156 -2.72 10.43 -27.75
CA CYS A 156 -2.10 11.71 -28.14
C CYS A 156 -1.88 11.85 -29.65
N GLU A 157 -1.82 10.74 -30.42
CA GLU A 157 -1.64 10.77 -31.88
C GLU A 157 -2.96 10.94 -32.67
N GLY A 158 -4.12 11.00 -31.99
CA GLY A 158 -5.44 11.23 -32.62
C GLY A 158 -5.85 12.69 -32.84
N HIS A 159 -4.96 13.66 -32.57
CA HIS A 159 -5.22 15.10 -32.70
C HIS A 159 -4.05 15.84 -33.36
N LEU A 160 -3.66 15.40 -34.56
CA LEU A 160 -2.88 16.20 -35.51
C LEU A 160 -3.58 16.20 -36.87
#